data_AF-A0A914XP95-F1
#
_entry.id   AF-A0A914XP95-F1
#
_cell.length_a   1.000
_cell.length_b   1.000
_cell.length_c   1.000
_cell.angle_alpha   90.00
_cell.angle_beta   90.00
_cell.angle_gamma   90.00
#
_symmetry.space_group_name_H-M   'P 1'
#
loop_
_entity.id
_entity.type
_entity.pdbx_description
1 polymer ?
#
loop_
_entity_poly.entity_id
_entity_poly.type
_entity_poly.pdbx_seq_one_letter_code
_entity_poly.pdbx_strand_id
1 'polypeptide(L)'
;EDAFVDAISWFPLVYWMRGRIANLDNLLRSGVCLADHLVLVKEGYTSDEEHLADCNTIVTVQTIHRLFPSLHVISELTHSSNMRFMQFNAKDAYALHQSKFEKQEKERGSHMSYMFRLPFASGRVFSANMLDTLLYQAFVKDYLVQFVRLLLGIDQDIRSGYLTSFQLTEDDMWIKTYGRLFQKLCSSEADIPIGIFRTIPVDSNTVALDMEQLQHTVISDGRSDEEILLQRRFSSKYVTTESEEIGNNIRNRMDVLGLPHHDYNYTNEARGKVSFVLINPSFDLKLESGDVIYILKPPMIHGVSGGKVNPRRGLRRSRDHSLKMANSSNPNIPSTSQPTGMKLKFGAAPIAKSDSVHSVLDDIPTVVINSSRGEM
;
A
#
# COMPACT_ATOMS: atom_id res chain seq x y z
N GLU A 1 -6.69 -3.57 -28.52
CA GLU A 1 -5.47 -3.98 -27.79
C GLU A 1 -4.26 -3.17 -28.22
N ASP A 2 -4.05 -2.97 -29.53
CA ASP A 2 -2.92 -2.18 -30.07
C ASP A 2 -2.79 -0.78 -29.46
N ALA A 3 -3.88 -0.01 -29.34
CA ALA A 3 -3.83 1.34 -28.76
C ALA A 3 -3.35 1.38 -27.29
N PHE A 4 -3.60 0.33 -26.50
CA PHE A 4 -3.13 0.25 -25.12
C PHE A 4 -1.63 -0.07 -25.07
N VAL A 5 -1.19 -1.04 -25.87
CA VAL A 5 0.23 -1.43 -25.95
C VAL A 5 1.06 -0.28 -26.49
N ASP A 6 0.55 0.45 -27.48
CA ASP A 6 1.20 1.64 -28.04
C ASP A 6 1.37 2.72 -26.97
N ALA A 7 0.33 3.00 -26.18
CA ALA A 7 0.39 4.01 -25.12
C ALA A 7 1.34 3.61 -23.98
N ILE A 8 1.28 2.35 -23.53
CA ILE A 8 2.07 1.90 -22.37
C ILE A 8 3.55 1.69 -22.71
N SER A 9 3.88 1.44 -23.99
CA SER A 9 5.26 1.21 -24.45
C SER A 9 6.22 2.37 -24.21
N TRP A 10 5.70 3.58 -23.99
CA TRP A 10 6.49 4.77 -23.67
C TRP A 10 7.05 4.76 -22.24
N PHE A 11 6.48 3.96 -21.35
CA PHE A 11 6.88 3.91 -19.95
C PHE A 11 7.94 2.82 -19.71
N PRO A 12 9.06 3.15 -19.06
CA PRO A 12 10.09 2.15 -18.75
C PRO A 12 9.61 1.16 -17.69
N LEU A 13 10.14 -0.07 -17.73
CA LEU A 13 9.92 -1.11 -16.71
C LEU A 13 8.45 -1.54 -16.53
N VAL A 14 7.63 -1.35 -17.57
CA VAL A 14 6.26 -1.88 -17.58
C VAL A 14 6.23 -3.21 -18.34
N TYR A 15 5.64 -4.21 -17.69
CA TYR A 15 5.43 -5.54 -18.25
C TYR A 15 3.95 -5.89 -18.14
N TRP A 16 3.46 -6.66 -19.11
CA TRP A 16 2.10 -7.18 -19.09
C TRP A 16 2.13 -8.69 -19.22
N MET A 17 1.15 -9.34 -18.62
CA MET A 17 0.97 -10.78 -18.77
C MET A 17 -0.50 -11.12 -18.90
N ARG A 18 -0.78 -12.12 -19.74
CA ARG A 18 -2.13 -12.67 -19.88
C ARG A 18 -2.32 -13.79 -18.87
N GLY A 19 -3.41 -13.73 -18.12
CA GLY A 19 -3.74 -14.75 -17.15
C GLY A 19 -4.88 -14.35 -16.23
N ARG A 20 -5.40 -15.32 -15.49
CA ARG A 20 -6.37 -15.12 -14.42
C ARG A 20 -5.67 -15.14 -13.07
N ILE A 21 -6.05 -14.22 -12.19
CA ILE A 21 -5.53 -14.15 -10.83
C ILE A 21 -5.95 -15.33 -9.95
N ALA A 22 -7.09 -15.96 -10.26
CA ALA A 22 -7.53 -17.18 -9.59
C ALA A 22 -6.57 -18.36 -9.81
N ASN A 23 -5.72 -18.32 -10.86
CA ASN A 23 -4.70 -19.34 -11.08
C ASN A 23 -3.39 -18.96 -10.39
N LEU A 24 -2.99 -19.79 -9.43
CA LEU A 24 -1.74 -19.64 -8.68
C LEU A 24 -0.51 -19.58 -9.59
N ASP A 25 -0.47 -20.34 -10.69
CA ASP A 25 0.70 -20.37 -11.57
C ASP A 25 0.95 -19.01 -12.25
N ASN A 26 -0.12 -18.33 -12.65
CA ASN A 26 -0.02 -17.00 -13.24
C ASN A 26 0.49 -16.00 -12.19
N LEU A 27 -0.01 -16.09 -10.97
CA LEU A 27 0.39 -15.21 -9.88
C LEU A 27 1.85 -15.45 -9.45
N LEU A 28 2.32 -16.70 -9.46
CA LEU A 28 3.73 -17.01 -9.19
C LEU A 28 4.64 -16.52 -10.33
N ARG A 29 4.23 -16.70 -11.59
CA ARG A 29 4.95 -16.19 -12.76
C ARG A 29 4.99 -14.66 -12.80
N SER A 30 4.01 -13.99 -12.21
CA SER A 30 4.01 -12.53 -12.08
C SER A 30 5.00 -12.01 -11.03
N GLY A 31 5.67 -12.89 -10.28
CA GLY A 31 6.63 -12.52 -9.25
C GLY A 31 5.99 -11.99 -7.96
N VAL A 32 4.77 -12.45 -7.62
CA VAL A 32 4.03 -11.98 -6.44
C VAL A 32 4.82 -12.08 -5.13
N CYS A 33 5.77 -13.02 -5.02
CA CYS A 33 6.56 -13.25 -3.81
C CYS A 33 7.45 -12.03 -3.47
N LEU A 34 7.87 -11.28 -4.48
CA LEU A 34 8.71 -10.08 -4.33
C LEU A 34 7.91 -8.79 -4.45
N ALA A 35 6.61 -8.87 -4.70
CA ALA A 35 5.77 -7.69 -4.88
C ALA A 35 5.47 -7.03 -3.54
N ASP A 36 5.70 -5.72 -3.44
CA ASP A 36 5.29 -4.94 -2.25
C ASP A 36 3.76 -4.79 -2.19
N HIS A 37 3.16 -4.53 -3.35
CA HIS A 37 1.74 -4.21 -3.49
C HIS A 37 1.10 -5.01 -4.62
N LEU A 38 -0.12 -5.47 -4.39
CA LEU A 38 -0.99 -6.05 -5.40
C LEU A 38 -2.25 -5.20 -5.51
N VAL A 39 -2.52 -4.65 -6.69
CA VAL A 39 -3.71 -3.82 -6.94
C VAL A 39 -4.73 -4.63 -7.75
N LEU A 40 -5.95 -4.71 -7.23
CA LEU A 40 -7.08 -5.41 -7.85
C LEU A 40 -8.16 -4.42 -8.22
N VAL A 41 -8.36 -4.30 -9.53
CA VAL A 41 -9.34 -3.41 -10.16
C VAL A 41 -10.47 -4.29 -10.70
N LYS A 42 -11.70 -3.84 -10.52
CA LYS A 42 -12.88 -4.56 -11.00
C LYS A 42 -13.22 -4.12 -12.41
N GLU A 43 -13.31 -5.07 -13.34
CA GLU A 43 -13.76 -4.77 -14.70
C GLU A 43 -15.30 -4.86 -14.78
N GLY A 44 -15.96 -3.71 -14.80
CA GLY A 44 -17.39 -3.58 -15.09
C GLY A 44 -18.36 -3.72 -13.91
N TYR A 45 -19.59 -3.22 -14.12
CA TYR A 45 -20.71 -3.27 -13.17
C TYR A 45 -21.62 -4.45 -13.53
N THR A 46 -21.15 -5.68 -13.36
CA THR A 46 -21.84 -6.89 -13.87
C THR A 46 -22.58 -7.65 -12.78
N SER A 47 -23.46 -6.98 -12.03
CA SER A 47 -24.49 -7.67 -11.24
C SER A 47 -25.65 -6.74 -10.94
N ASP A 48 -26.87 -7.23 -11.15
CA ASP A 48 -28.12 -6.56 -10.73
C ASP A 48 -28.29 -6.58 -9.19
N GLU A 49 -27.54 -7.43 -8.48
CA GLU A 49 -27.60 -7.54 -7.01
C GLU A 49 -26.41 -6.85 -6.34
N GLU A 50 -26.71 -5.76 -5.63
CA GLU A 50 -25.77 -4.88 -4.92
C GLU A 50 -24.74 -5.64 -4.06
N HIS A 51 -25.15 -6.75 -3.46
CA HIS A 51 -24.31 -7.53 -2.54
C HIS A 51 -23.45 -8.59 -3.23
N LEU A 52 -23.84 -9.05 -4.42
CA LEU A 52 -23.12 -10.10 -5.15
C LEU A 52 -22.09 -9.54 -6.12
N ALA A 53 -22.21 -8.25 -6.45
CA ALA A 53 -21.32 -7.57 -7.38
C ALA A 53 -19.83 -7.77 -7.04
N ASP A 54 -19.47 -7.83 -5.75
CA ASP A 54 -18.07 -7.86 -5.30
C ASP A 54 -17.59 -9.25 -4.84
N CYS A 55 -18.43 -10.29 -4.91
CA CYS A 55 -18.13 -11.61 -4.36
C CYS A 55 -16.84 -12.23 -4.90
N ASN A 56 -16.65 -12.21 -6.23
CA ASN A 56 -15.47 -12.80 -6.87
C ASN A 56 -14.18 -12.11 -6.43
N THR A 57 -14.19 -10.78 -6.31
CA THR A 57 -13.05 -9.99 -5.84
C THR A 57 -12.72 -10.33 -4.39
N ILE A 58 -13.73 -10.36 -3.52
CA ILE A 58 -13.57 -10.67 -2.08
C ILE A 58 -12.98 -12.08 -1.89
N VAL A 59 -13.51 -13.08 -2.59
CA VAL A 59 -13.02 -14.46 -2.51
C VAL A 59 -11.58 -14.57 -3.00
N THR A 60 -11.26 -13.88 -4.09
CA THR A 60 -9.91 -13.83 -4.65
C THR A 60 -8.93 -13.20 -3.65
N VAL A 61 -9.26 -12.02 -3.11
CA VAL A 61 -8.41 -11.33 -2.12
C VAL A 61 -8.20 -12.19 -0.88
N GLN A 62 -9.25 -12.83 -0.37
CA GLN A 62 -9.16 -13.70 0.78
C GLN A 62 -8.26 -14.91 0.52
N THR A 63 -8.32 -15.48 -0.68
CA THR A 63 -7.44 -16.57 -1.11
C THR A 63 -5.99 -16.10 -1.12
N ILE A 64 -5.70 -14.97 -1.76
CA ILE A 64 -4.35 -14.40 -1.84
C ILE A 64 -3.82 -14.06 -0.45
N HIS A 65 -4.64 -13.46 0.42
CA HIS A 65 -4.25 -13.12 1.79
C HIS A 65 -3.90 -14.36 2.63
N ARG A 66 -4.51 -15.52 2.36
CA ARG A 66 -4.12 -16.79 3.00
C ARG A 66 -2.80 -17.35 2.46
N LEU A 67 -2.57 -17.23 1.15
CA LEU A 67 -1.37 -17.72 0.47
C LEU A 67 -0.13 -16.84 0.73
N PHE A 68 -0.31 -15.51 0.75
CA PHE A 68 0.72 -14.49 0.87
C PHE A 68 0.34 -13.45 1.94
N PRO A 69 0.49 -13.78 3.24
CA PRO A 69 0.06 -12.90 4.33
C PRO A 69 0.87 -11.58 4.43
N SER A 70 2.10 -11.55 3.91
CA SER A 70 2.95 -10.36 3.88
C SER A 70 2.60 -9.37 2.77
N LEU A 71 1.82 -9.79 1.76
CA LEU A 71 1.51 -8.98 0.59
C LEU A 71 0.45 -7.92 0.91
N HIS A 72 0.73 -6.66 0.57
CA HIS A 72 -0.24 -5.57 0.71
C HIS A 72 -1.18 -5.54 -0.50
N VAL A 73 -2.35 -6.17 -0.35
CA VAL A 73 -3.40 -6.17 -1.37
C VAL A 73 -4.30 -4.94 -1.23
N ILE A 74 -4.45 -4.18 -2.32
CA ILE A 74 -5.40 -3.07 -2.48
C ILE A 74 -6.50 -3.54 -3.43
N SER A 75 -7.75 -3.50 -3.00
CA SER A 75 -8.90 -3.95 -3.79
C SER A 75 -9.92 -2.85 -3.97
N GLU A 76 -10.39 -2.69 -5.21
CA GLU A 76 -11.57 -1.91 -5.53
C GLU A 76 -12.85 -2.72 -5.26
N LEU A 77 -13.82 -2.11 -4.57
CA LEU A 77 -15.16 -2.64 -4.36
C LEU A 77 -16.22 -1.64 -4.85
N THR A 78 -17.34 -2.13 -5.38
CA THR A 78 -18.44 -1.25 -5.79
C THR A 78 -19.14 -0.66 -4.56
N HIS A 79 -19.44 -1.47 -3.55
CA HIS A 79 -20.23 -1.02 -2.39
C HIS A 79 -19.41 -0.98 -1.09
N SER A 80 -19.52 0.11 -0.34
CA SER A 80 -18.87 0.26 0.98
C SER A 80 -19.43 -0.72 2.04
N SER A 81 -20.64 -1.23 1.83
CA SER A 81 -21.25 -2.27 2.68
C SER A 81 -20.50 -3.60 2.62
N ASN A 82 -19.86 -3.91 1.49
CA ASN A 82 -19.14 -5.16 1.26
C ASN A 82 -17.74 -5.18 1.91
N MET A 83 -17.23 -4.03 2.37
CA MET A 83 -15.93 -3.92 3.06
C MET A 83 -15.82 -4.82 4.30
N ARG A 84 -16.96 -5.19 4.88
CA ARG A 84 -17.04 -6.09 6.05
C ARG A 84 -16.55 -7.51 5.80
N PHE A 85 -16.54 -7.95 4.54
CA PHE A 85 -16.17 -9.31 4.17
C PHE A 85 -14.67 -9.44 3.84
N MET A 86 -13.96 -8.32 3.79
CA MET A 86 -12.52 -8.30 3.53
C MET A 86 -11.74 -8.78 4.76
N GLN A 87 -10.75 -9.63 4.54
CA GLN A 87 -9.83 -10.13 5.56
C GLN A 87 -10.55 -10.80 6.75
N PHE A 88 -11.52 -11.67 6.44
CA PHE A 88 -12.29 -12.36 7.47
C PHE A 88 -11.45 -13.37 8.24
N ASN A 89 -11.50 -13.27 9.58
CA ASN A 89 -10.97 -14.25 10.51
C ASN A 89 -12.11 -14.82 11.37
N ALA A 90 -12.09 -16.12 11.60
CA ALA A 90 -13.07 -16.76 12.47
C ALA A 90 -12.83 -16.34 13.94
N LYS A 91 -13.92 -16.07 14.66
CA LYS A 91 -13.93 -15.72 16.10
C LYS A 91 -13.11 -14.46 16.44
N ASP A 92 -13.22 -13.43 15.59
CA ASP A 92 -12.60 -12.12 15.85
C ASP A 92 -13.50 -11.25 16.74
N ALA A 93 -13.11 -11.11 18.02
CA ALA A 93 -13.81 -10.29 19.00
C ALA A 93 -13.70 -8.78 18.69
N TYR A 94 -12.61 -8.35 18.05
CA TYR A 94 -12.41 -6.96 17.65
C TYR A 94 -13.35 -6.60 16.49
N ALA A 95 -13.50 -7.47 15.50
CA ALA A 95 -14.47 -7.29 14.41
C ALA A 95 -15.92 -7.18 14.92
N LEU A 96 -16.28 -7.95 15.95
CA LEU A 96 -17.61 -7.83 16.59
C LEU A 96 -17.80 -6.46 17.24
N HIS A 97 -16.79 -5.97 17.96
CA HIS A 97 -16.83 -4.65 18.60
C HIS A 97 -16.95 -3.53 17.56
N GLN A 98 -16.17 -3.60 16.47
CA GLN A 98 -16.27 -2.66 15.36
C GLN A 98 -17.69 -2.60 14.76
N SER A 99 -18.34 -3.75 14.59
CA SER A 99 -19.70 -3.83 14.07
C SER A 99 -20.73 -3.13 14.98
N LYS A 100 -20.56 -3.25 16.31
CA LYS A 100 -21.40 -2.53 17.29
C LYS A 100 -21.21 -1.01 17.17
N PHE A 101 -19.96 -0.55 17.09
CA PHE A 101 -19.63 0.86 16.92
C PHE A 101 -20.17 1.44 15.62
N GLU A 102 -20.00 0.72 14.51
CA GLU A 102 -20.55 1.11 13.21
C GLU A 102 -22.08 1.26 13.26
N LYS A 103 -22.77 0.33 13.91
CA LYS A 103 -24.22 0.40 14.07
C LYS A 103 -24.63 1.65 14.84
N GLN A 104 -23.93 1.95 15.94
CA GLN A 104 -24.18 3.14 16.74
C GLN A 104 -23.93 4.44 15.95
N GLU A 105 -22.87 4.50 15.14
CA GLU A 105 -22.57 5.65 14.29
C GLU A 105 -23.58 5.83 13.15
N LYS A 106 -24.09 4.72 12.61
CA LYS A 106 -25.17 4.75 11.63
C LYS A 106 -26.48 5.26 12.24
N GLU A 107 -26.79 4.86 13.48
CA GLU A 107 -27.94 5.37 14.23
C GLU A 107 -27.81 6.87 14.54
N ARG A 108 -26.58 7.38 14.70
CA ARG A 108 -26.29 8.83 14.82
C ARG A 108 -26.41 9.59 13.50
N GLY A 109 -26.61 8.90 12.38
CA GLY A 109 -26.73 9.52 11.06
C GLY A 109 -25.39 9.81 10.37
N SER A 110 -24.29 9.16 10.78
CA SER A 110 -22.99 9.30 10.12
C SER A 110 -23.01 8.67 8.71
N HIS A 111 -22.56 9.44 7.72
CA HIS A 111 -22.41 8.98 6.33
C HIS A 111 -21.15 8.12 6.09
N MET A 112 -20.25 8.05 7.09
CA MET A 112 -19.01 7.29 7.05
C MET A 112 -18.94 6.25 8.18
N SER A 113 -20.03 5.52 8.42
CA SER A 113 -20.07 4.47 9.47
C SER A 113 -18.98 3.39 9.29
N TYR A 114 -18.58 3.12 8.04
CA TYR A 114 -17.54 2.16 7.68
C TYR A 114 -16.10 2.64 7.96
N MET A 115 -15.90 3.91 8.38
CA MET A 115 -14.58 4.49 8.63
C MET A 115 -13.73 3.69 9.61
N PHE A 116 -14.37 3.07 10.60
CA PHE A 116 -13.68 2.31 11.64
C PHE A 116 -13.29 0.88 11.22
N ARG A 117 -13.69 0.42 10.02
CA ARG A 117 -13.33 -0.91 9.54
C ARG A 117 -11.84 -0.98 9.22
N LEU A 118 -11.16 -2.03 9.70
CA LEU A 118 -9.72 -2.20 9.47
C LEU A 118 -9.30 -2.20 7.99
N PRO A 119 -10.02 -2.90 7.07
CA PRO A 119 -9.63 -2.91 5.66
C PRO A 119 -9.68 -1.50 5.02
N PHE A 120 -10.64 -0.68 5.44
CA PHE A 120 -10.76 0.71 4.99
C PHE A 120 -9.70 1.61 5.64
N ALA A 121 -9.57 1.59 6.97
CA ALA A 121 -8.61 2.42 7.69
C ALA A 121 -7.16 2.15 7.28
N SER A 122 -6.82 0.90 6.95
CA SER A 122 -5.50 0.51 6.47
C SER A 122 -5.23 0.83 5.00
N GLY A 123 -6.19 1.40 4.28
CA GLY A 123 -6.05 1.75 2.86
C GLY A 123 -6.02 0.54 1.90
N ARG A 124 -6.46 -0.64 2.35
CA ARG A 124 -6.52 -1.85 1.52
C ARG A 124 -7.76 -1.92 0.64
N VAL A 125 -8.77 -1.11 0.95
CA VAL A 125 -10.04 -1.13 0.22
C VAL A 125 -10.39 0.26 -0.24
N PHE A 126 -10.76 0.37 -1.51
CA PHE A 126 -11.23 1.58 -2.14
C PHE A 126 -12.57 1.32 -2.81
N SER A 127 -13.47 2.30 -2.82
CA SER A 127 -14.74 2.22 -3.55
C SER A 127 -14.95 3.47 -4.37
N ALA A 128 -15.30 3.31 -5.65
CA ALA A 128 -15.53 4.42 -6.57
C ALA A 128 -16.60 5.39 -6.02
N ASN A 129 -17.65 4.86 -5.39
CA ASN A 129 -18.75 5.65 -4.83
C ASN A 129 -18.31 6.61 -3.70
N MET A 130 -17.11 6.42 -3.13
CA MET A 130 -16.56 7.38 -2.16
C MET A 130 -16.29 8.75 -2.80
N LEU A 131 -15.98 8.77 -4.09
CA LEU A 131 -15.71 9.98 -4.84
C LEU A 131 -16.99 10.71 -5.28
N ASP A 132 -18.16 10.07 -5.23
CA ASP A 132 -19.44 10.74 -5.58
C ASP A 132 -19.70 11.94 -4.66
N THR A 133 -19.27 11.83 -3.40
CA THR A 133 -19.35 12.93 -2.43
C THR A 133 -18.55 14.16 -2.86
N LEU A 134 -17.47 13.97 -3.62
CA LEU A 134 -16.66 15.06 -4.16
C LEU A 134 -17.48 15.90 -5.14
N LEU A 135 -18.31 15.28 -5.97
CA LEU A 135 -19.16 16.00 -6.93
C LEU A 135 -20.19 16.88 -6.20
N TYR A 136 -20.83 16.36 -5.15
CA TYR A 136 -21.76 17.15 -4.33
C TYR A 136 -21.06 18.30 -3.59
N GLN A 137 -19.84 18.07 -3.11
CA GLN A 137 -19.05 19.13 -2.47
C GLN A 137 -18.54 20.18 -3.45
N ALA A 138 -18.23 19.77 -4.69
CA ALA A 138 -17.77 20.66 -5.75
C ALA A 138 -18.82 21.71 -6.13
N PHE A 139 -20.12 21.42 -5.93
CA PHE A 139 -21.19 22.41 -6.11
C PHE A 139 -21.02 23.66 -5.22
N VAL A 140 -20.47 23.48 -4.01
CA VAL A 140 -20.21 24.59 -3.07
C VAL A 140 -18.78 25.08 -3.18
N LYS A 141 -17.85 24.20 -3.57
CA LYS A 141 -16.40 24.46 -3.61
C LYS A 141 -15.85 24.18 -4.99
N ASP A 142 -15.89 25.18 -5.86
CA ASP A 142 -15.47 25.08 -7.27
C ASP A 142 -14.00 24.62 -7.44
N TYR A 143 -13.14 24.93 -6.46
CA TYR A 143 -11.72 24.56 -6.48
C TYR A 143 -11.46 23.08 -6.16
N LEU A 144 -12.45 22.34 -5.62
CA LEU A 144 -12.22 21.02 -5.02
C LEU A 144 -11.75 19.99 -6.05
N VAL A 145 -12.38 19.97 -7.23
CA VAL A 145 -12.03 19.03 -8.31
C VAL A 145 -10.61 19.30 -8.81
N GLN A 146 -10.29 20.57 -9.09
CA GLN A 146 -8.95 20.97 -9.54
C GLN A 146 -7.89 20.65 -8.46
N PHE A 147 -8.20 20.91 -7.20
CA PHE A 147 -7.30 20.62 -6.08
C PHE A 147 -7.00 19.13 -5.95
N VAL A 148 -8.01 18.26 -6.02
CA VAL A 148 -7.81 16.80 -5.95
C VAL A 148 -7.04 16.28 -7.15
N ARG A 149 -7.29 16.80 -8.36
CA ARG A 149 -6.52 16.45 -9.57
C ARG A 149 -5.04 16.82 -9.47
N LEU A 150 -4.74 17.99 -8.89
CA LEU A 150 -3.36 18.39 -8.57
C LEU A 150 -2.72 17.47 -7.52
N LEU A 151 -3.46 17.13 -6.45
CA LEU A 151 -2.96 16.28 -5.38
C LEU A 151 -2.65 14.84 -5.85
N LEU A 152 -3.48 14.30 -6.74
CA LEU A 152 -3.27 13.00 -7.39
C LEU A 152 -2.19 13.05 -8.49
N GLY A 153 -1.79 14.25 -8.94
CA GLY A 153 -0.81 14.44 -10.01
C GLY A 153 -1.37 14.19 -11.41
N ILE A 154 -2.70 14.23 -11.59
CA ILE A 154 -3.38 14.12 -12.89
C ILE A 154 -3.14 15.40 -13.69
N ASP A 155 -3.41 16.54 -13.05
CA ASP A 155 -3.04 17.85 -13.59
C ASP A 155 -1.71 18.24 -12.96
N GLN A 156 -0.75 18.68 -13.77
CA GLN A 156 0.53 19.18 -13.28
C GLN A 156 0.86 20.51 -13.95
N ASP A 157 1.30 21.46 -13.14
CA ASP A 157 1.91 22.72 -13.59
C ASP A 157 3.37 22.70 -13.15
N ILE A 158 4.25 23.45 -13.81
CA ILE A 158 5.67 23.57 -13.47
C ILE A 158 5.85 24.05 -12.02
N ARG A 159 4.84 24.72 -11.46
CA ARG A 159 4.80 25.21 -10.08
C ARG A 159 3.97 24.36 -9.13
N SER A 160 3.38 23.25 -9.57
CA SER A 160 2.64 22.36 -8.67
C SER A 160 3.58 21.51 -7.82
N GLY A 161 3.25 21.36 -6.54
CA GLY A 161 3.89 20.40 -5.67
C GLY A 161 3.47 18.97 -5.97
N TYR A 162 4.09 18.00 -5.29
CA TYR A 162 3.73 16.59 -5.42
C TYR A 162 3.65 15.91 -4.05
N LEU A 163 2.76 14.93 -3.93
CA LEU A 163 2.61 14.13 -2.72
C LEU A 163 3.70 13.05 -2.67
N THR A 164 4.36 12.92 -1.53
CA THR A 164 5.30 11.84 -1.28
C THR A 164 5.20 11.38 0.17
N SER A 165 5.86 10.29 0.51
CA SER A 165 5.91 9.77 1.86
C SER A 165 7.31 9.29 2.22
N PHE A 166 7.57 9.23 3.53
CA PHE A 166 8.76 8.57 4.05
C PHE A 166 8.46 7.91 5.39
N GLN A 167 9.18 6.83 5.68
CA GLN A 167 9.08 6.13 6.95
C GLN A 167 10.09 6.72 7.96
N LEU A 168 9.64 6.94 9.18
CA LEU A 168 10.47 7.33 10.32
C LEU A 168 11.27 6.14 10.82
N THR A 169 12.57 6.33 11.02
CA THR A 169 13.46 5.33 11.66
C THR A 169 13.81 5.74 13.09
N GLU A 170 14.47 4.85 13.83
CA GLU A 170 14.92 5.12 15.19
C GLU A 170 15.81 6.38 15.29
N ASP A 171 16.59 6.67 14.24
CA ASP A 171 17.43 7.86 14.15
C ASP A 171 16.66 9.18 14.15
N ASP A 172 15.37 9.17 13.77
CA ASP A 172 14.48 10.33 13.71
C ASP A 172 13.71 10.55 15.03
N MET A 173 13.76 9.62 15.98
CA MET A 173 12.99 9.67 17.22
C MET A 173 13.36 10.83 18.15
N TRP A 174 14.48 11.52 17.89
CA TRP A 174 14.86 12.76 18.55
C TRP A 174 13.84 13.91 18.34
N ILE A 175 13.03 13.86 17.27
CA ILE A 175 11.98 14.85 16.98
C ILE A 175 10.83 14.73 17.98
N LYS A 176 10.51 13.50 18.41
CA LYS A 176 9.49 13.12 19.41
C LYS A 176 8.03 13.41 19.03
N THR A 177 7.70 14.62 18.58
CA THR A 177 6.32 15.05 18.36
C THR A 177 6.06 15.54 16.94
N TYR A 178 4.81 15.42 16.49
CA TYR A 178 4.37 15.86 15.17
C TYR A 178 4.60 17.36 14.93
N GLY A 179 4.39 18.22 15.94
CA GLY A 179 4.63 19.65 15.79
C GLY A 179 6.10 20.02 15.58
N ARG A 180 7.03 19.30 16.20
CA ARG A 180 8.46 19.49 15.96
C ARG A 180 8.86 19.00 14.58
N LEU A 181 8.25 17.90 14.12
CA LEU A 181 8.44 17.41 12.76
C LEU A 181 7.98 18.45 11.74
N PHE A 182 6.78 19.00 11.94
CA PHE A 182 6.21 20.06 11.12
C PHE A 182 7.17 21.26 11.01
N GLN A 183 7.61 21.81 12.15
CA GLN A 183 8.56 22.93 12.18
C GLN A 183 9.85 22.62 11.43
N LYS A 184 10.38 21.41 11.59
CA LYS A 184 11.62 21.01 10.93
C LYS A 184 11.45 20.89 9.42
N LEU A 185 10.41 20.24 8.95
CA LEU A 185 10.14 20.05 7.52
C LEU A 185 9.89 21.39 6.82
N CYS A 186 9.09 22.26 7.43
CA CYS A 186 8.81 23.58 6.88
C CYS A 186 10.04 24.49 6.86
N SER A 187 10.91 24.44 7.88
CA SER A 187 12.12 25.29 7.94
C SER A 187 13.27 24.83 7.05
N SER A 188 13.31 23.55 6.67
CA SER A 188 14.43 22.98 5.90
C SER A 188 14.17 22.96 4.40
N GLU A 189 13.08 22.34 3.96
CA GLU A 189 12.77 22.11 2.53
C GLU A 189 11.39 22.69 2.14
N ALA A 190 10.72 23.42 3.03
CA ALA A 190 9.34 23.89 2.87
C ALA A 190 8.33 22.77 2.59
N ASP A 191 8.62 21.56 3.10
CA ASP A 191 7.73 20.41 3.03
C ASP A 191 6.59 20.56 4.05
N ILE A 192 5.36 20.22 3.66
CA ILE A 192 4.17 20.30 4.52
C ILE A 192 3.65 18.88 4.81
N PRO A 193 3.74 18.37 6.04
CA PRO A 193 3.13 17.09 6.38
C PRO A 193 1.61 17.21 6.50
N ILE A 194 0.89 16.25 5.92
CA ILE A 194 -0.58 16.21 5.87
C ILE A 194 -1.15 15.16 6.85
N GLY A 195 -0.43 14.07 7.05
CA GLY A 195 -0.90 12.99 7.90
C GLY A 195 0.13 11.91 8.16
N ILE A 196 -0.24 10.97 9.02
CA ILE A 196 0.58 9.85 9.48
C ILE A 196 -0.17 8.56 9.18
N PHE A 197 0.48 7.62 8.52
CA PHE A 197 0.07 6.23 8.45
C PHE A 197 0.81 5.45 9.53
N ARG A 198 0.07 4.92 10.50
CA ARG A 198 0.61 4.21 11.65
C ARG A 198 0.23 2.74 11.59
N THR A 199 1.18 1.87 11.92
CA THR A 199 0.96 0.43 12.07
C THR A 199 1.32 0.02 13.50
N ILE A 200 0.33 -0.49 14.23
CA ILE A 200 0.46 -0.91 15.64
C ILE A 200 0.30 -2.44 15.71
N PRO A 201 1.18 -3.15 16.43
CA PRO A 201 0.91 -4.54 16.79
C PRO A 201 -0.30 -4.60 17.73
N VAL A 202 -1.26 -5.45 17.40
CA VAL A 202 -2.40 -5.80 18.25
C VAL A 202 -1.89 -6.71 19.35
N ASP A 203 -1.22 -6.14 20.33
CA ASP A 203 -0.94 -6.84 21.57
C ASP A 203 -2.27 -7.05 22.31
N SER A 204 -2.42 -8.21 22.94
CA SER A 204 -3.61 -8.57 23.70
C SER A 204 -3.99 -7.54 24.79
N ASN A 205 -3.09 -6.61 25.13
CA ASN A 205 -3.28 -5.60 26.16
C ASN A 205 -4.03 -4.33 25.71
N THR A 206 -3.98 -3.91 24.44
CA THR A 206 -4.70 -2.71 23.98
C THR A 206 -6.19 -2.98 23.74
N VAL A 207 -6.54 -4.24 23.47
CA VAL A 207 -7.94 -4.69 23.38
C VAL A 207 -8.46 -5.16 24.74
N ALA A 208 -7.58 -5.54 25.71
CA ALA A 208 -7.98 -6.10 27.01
C ALA A 208 -8.87 -5.18 27.86
N LEU A 209 -8.63 -3.87 27.89
CA LEU A 209 -9.34 -2.97 28.81
C LEU A 209 -10.85 -2.86 28.51
N ASP A 210 -11.26 -3.00 27.24
CA ASP A 210 -12.67 -3.09 26.85
C ASP A 210 -13.14 -4.53 26.55
N MET A 211 -12.22 -5.47 26.26
CA MET A 211 -12.56 -6.89 26.03
C MET A 211 -12.87 -7.67 27.30
N GLU A 212 -12.23 -7.35 28.44
CA GLU A 212 -12.53 -8.02 29.72
C GLU A 212 -13.98 -7.78 30.16
N GLN A 213 -14.54 -6.60 29.86
CA GLN A 213 -15.94 -6.29 30.19
C GLN A 213 -16.94 -7.05 29.29
N LEU A 214 -16.59 -7.35 28.05
CA LEU A 214 -17.45 -8.09 27.11
C LEU A 214 -17.26 -9.61 27.16
N GLN A 215 -16.09 -10.11 27.54
CA GLN A 215 -15.92 -11.53 27.88
C GLN A 215 -16.90 -11.92 28.98
N HIS A 216 -17.09 -11.09 30.01
CA HIS A 216 -18.09 -11.33 31.05
C HIS A 216 -19.55 -11.31 30.56
N THR A 217 -19.86 -10.71 29.39
CA THR A 217 -21.22 -10.74 28.82
C THR A 217 -21.47 -11.87 27.83
N VAL A 218 -20.41 -12.47 27.26
CA VAL A 218 -20.52 -13.67 26.41
C VAL A 218 -20.37 -14.95 27.25
N ILE A 219 -19.74 -14.87 28.42
CA ILE A 219 -19.73 -15.92 29.46
C ILE A 219 -21.06 -15.84 30.26
N SER A 220 -22.18 -15.90 29.54
CA SER A 220 -23.45 -16.41 30.10
C SER A 220 -23.73 -17.83 29.60
N ASP A 221 -22.75 -18.45 28.92
CA ASP A 221 -22.76 -19.86 28.57
C ASP A 221 -21.64 -20.51 29.38
N GLY A 222 -22.00 -21.40 30.30
CA GLY A 222 -21.18 -21.89 31.42
C GLY A 222 -19.97 -22.76 31.05
N ARG A 223 -19.09 -22.26 30.17
CA ARG A 223 -17.82 -22.90 29.82
C ARG A 223 -16.73 -22.50 30.79
N SER A 224 -15.98 -23.49 31.23
CA SER A 224 -14.86 -23.32 32.17
C SER A 224 -13.66 -22.67 31.49
N ASP A 225 -12.85 -21.92 32.25
CA ASP A 225 -11.65 -21.25 31.75
C ASP A 225 -10.65 -22.19 31.06
N GLU A 226 -10.65 -23.48 31.43
CA GLU A 226 -9.84 -24.52 30.79
C GLU A 226 -10.29 -24.84 29.36
N GLU A 227 -11.60 -24.85 29.07
CA GLU A 227 -12.13 -25.10 27.72
C GLU A 227 -11.75 -23.96 26.76
N ILE A 228 -11.72 -22.73 27.24
CA ILE A 228 -11.31 -21.55 26.46
C ILE A 228 -9.82 -21.64 26.10
N LEU A 229 -8.98 -22.02 27.07
CA LEU A 229 -7.55 -22.23 26.88
C LEU A 229 -7.25 -23.38 25.90
N LEU A 230 -7.95 -24.51 26.06
CA LEU A 230 -7.85 -25.64 25.13
C LEU A 230 -8.31 -25.24 23.73
N GLN A 231 -9.45 -24.57 23.59
CA GLN A 231 -9.95 -24.08 22.31
C GLN A 231 -8.98 -23.12 21.63
N ARG A 232 -8.30 -22.23 22.39
CA ARG A 232 -7.29 -21.31 21.87
C ARG A 232 -6.04 -22.05 21.41
N ARG A 233 -5.57 -23.06 22.16
CA ARG A 233 -4.45 -23.94 21.75
C ARG A 233 -4.80 -24.76 20.51
N PHE A 234 -6.00 -25.35 20.46
CA PHE A 234 -6.46 -26.09 19.29
C PHE A 234 -6.51 -25.16 18.07
N SER A 235 -7.15 -23.99 18.17
CA SER A 235 -7.21 -23.02 17.07
C SER A 235 -5.82 -22.58 16.62
N SER A 236 -4.90 -22.30 17.55
CA SER A 236 -3.52 -21.93 17.21
C SER A 236 -2.80 -23.05 16.49
N LYS A 237 -2.97 -24.30 16.93
CA LYS A 237 -2.35 -25.48 16.32
C LYS A 237 -2.89 -25.76 14.91
N TYR A 238 -4.20 -25.62 14.70
CA TYR A 238 -4.81 -25.75 13.38
C TYR A 238 -4.33 -24.67 12.40
N VAL A 239 -4.19 -23.43 12.88
CA VAL A 239 -3.68 -22.33 12.05
C VAL A 239 -2.23 -22.57 11.65
N THR A 240 -1.39 -23.11 12.53
CA THR A 240 0.01 -23.44 12.19
C THR A 240 0.11 -24.59 11.20
N THR A 241 -0.71 -25.63 11.33
CA THR A 241 -0.70 -26.75 10.37
C THR A 241 -1.21 -26.32 8.99
N GLU A 242 -2.29 -25.52 8.93
CA GLU A 242 -2.80 -24.96 7.66
C GLU A 242 -1.73 -24.08 6.99
N SER A 243 -1.03 -23.27 7.77
CA SER A 243 0.05 -22.40 7.29
C SER A 243 1.22 -23.19 6.68
N GLU A 244 1.62 -24.29 7.34
CA GLU A 244 2.67 -25.18 6.85
C GLU A 244 2.25 -25.92 5.58
N GLU A 245 1.01 -26.41 5.51
CA GLU A 245 0.46 -27.07 4.32
C GLU A 245 0.38 -26.13 3.12
N ILE A 246 -0.10 -24.90 3.33
CA ILE A 246 -0.14 -23.85 2.29
C ILE A 246 1.27 -23.54 1.81
N GLY A 247 2.20 -23.32 2.74
CA GLY A 247 3.58 -22.99 2.40
C GLY A 247 4.26 -24.10 1.61
N ASN A 248 4.04 -25.36 1.98
CA ASN A 248 4.57 -26.52 1.25
C ASN A 248 3.95 -26.65 -0.15
N ASN A 249 2.65 -26.39 -0.30
CA ASN A 249 1.99 -26.42 -1.60
C ASN A 249 2.59 -25.36 -2.54
N ILE A 250 2.77 -24.12 -2.07
CA ILE A 250 3.37 -23.04 -2.87
C ILE A 250 4.81 -23.39 -3.26
N ARG A 251 5.63 -23.91 -2.33
CA ARG A 251 7.00 -24.34 -2.66
C ARG A 251 7.00 -25.43 -3.74
N ASN A 252 6.19 -26.48 -3.58
CA ASN A 252 6.08 -27.55 -4.58
C ASN A 252 5.62 -27.02 -5.95
N ARG A 253 4.74 -26.01 -6.00
CA ARG A 253 4.34 -25.38 -7.26
C ARG A 253 5.46 -24.52 -7.86
N MET A 254 6.22 -23.82 -7.04
CA MET A 254 7.41 -23.07 -7.49
C MET A 254 8.46 -24.01 -8.08
N ASP A 255 8.66 -25.19 -7.50
CA ASP A 255 9.58 -26.23 -8.02
C ASP A 255 9.18 -26.64 -9.44
N VAL A 256 7.88 -26.94 -9.63
CA VAL A 256 7.32 -27.34 -10.94
C VAL A 256 7.49 -26.24 -11.98
N LEU A 257 7.44 -24.97 -11.55
CA LEU A 257 7.61 -23.81 -12.43
C LEU A 257 9.08 -23.40 -12.61
N GLY A 258 10.03 -24.03 -11.91
CA GLY A 258 11.44 -23.67 -11.93
C GLY A 258 11.75 -22.33 -11.29
N LEU A 259 10.94 -21.88 -10.31
CA LEU A 259 11.10 -20.62 -9.60
C LEU A 259 11.88 -20.83 -8.29
N PRO A 260 12.75 -19.88 -7.88
CA PRO A 260 13.53 -20.00 -6.65
C PRO A 260 12.65 -19.89 -5.39
N HIS A 261 12.81 -20.81 -4.44
CA HIS A 261 12.03 -20.82 -3.19
C HIS A 261 12.46 -19.78 -2.15
N HIS A 262 13.67 -19.25 -2.27
CA HIS A 262 14.22 -18.28 -1.31
C HIS A 262 13.31 -17.06 -1.15
N ASP A 263 12.61 -16.69 -2.22
CA ASP A 263 11.78 -15.50 -2.27
C ASP A 263 10.44 -15.68 -1.57
N TYR A 264 10.06 -16.92 -1.22
CA TYR A 264 8.83 -17.20 -0.49
C TYR A 264 9.11 -17.54 0.97
N ASN A 265 8.89 -16.55 1.85
CA ASN A 265 8.88 -16.76 3.29
C ASN A 265 7.45 -16.62 3.83
N TYR A 266 6.90 -17.72 4.34
CA TYR A 266 5.62 -17.68 5.04
C TYR A 266 5.82 -17.09 6.44
N THR A 267 5.88 -15.77 6.53
CA THR A 267 5.88 -15.07 7.82
C THR A 267 4.46 -14.67 8.18
N ASN A 268 3.92 -15.30 9.22
CA ASN A 268 2.61 -14.93 9.75
C ASN A 268 2.64 -13.65 10.62
N GLU A 269 3.79 -12.95 10.67
CA GLU A 269 3.99 -11.73 11.46
C GLU A 269 3.11 -10.55 11.02
N ALA A 270 2.55 -10.62 9.81
CA ALA A 270 1.55 -9.66 9.35
C ALA A 270 0.18 -9.86 10.04
N ARG A 271 -0.12 -11.06 10.58
CA ARG A 271 -1.33 -11.29 11.36
C ARG A 271 -1.15 -10.69 12.75
N GLY A 272 -2.04 -9.76 13.07
CA GLY A 272 -2.01 -9.05 14.35
C GLY A 272 -1.35 -7.68 14.31
N LYS A 273 -1.24 -7.04 13.14
CA LYS A 273 -0.94 -5.60 13.04
C LYS A 273 -2.16 -4.84 12.53
N VAL A 274 -2.52 -3.76 13.18
CA VAL A 274 -3.58 -2.83 12.74
C VAL A 274 -2.92 -1.59 12.18
N SER A 275 -3.39 -1.14 11.01
CA SER A 275 -2.89 0.08 10.38
C SER A 275 -4.01 1.07 10.14
N PHE A 276 -3.73 2.35 10.34
CA PHE A 276 -4.69 3.43 10.12
C PHE A 276 -4.00 4.74 9.75
N VAL A 277 -4.76 5.66 9.16
CA VAL A 277 -4.30 7.01 8.81
C VAL A 277 -4.84 8.04 9.79
N LEU A 278 -3.96 8.90 10.29
CA LEU A 278 -4.28 10.11 11.04
C LEU A 278 -4.07 11.32 10.14
N ILE A 279 -5.16 11.97 9.75
CA ILE A 279 -5.11 13.20 8.93
C ILE A 279 -5.03 14.39 9.88
N ASN A 280 -4.05 15.27 9.64
CA ASN A 280 -3.82 16.49 10.43
C ASN A 280 -3.85 16.27 11.96
N PRO A 281 -2.97 15.40 12.50
CA PRO A 281 -2.95 15.12 13.93
C PRO A 281 -2.53 16.35 14.76
N SER A 282 -2.86 16.32 16.05
CA SER A 282 -2.42 17.35 17.01
C SER A 282 -0.89 17.47 17.05
N PHE A 283 -0.39 18.69 17.29
CA PHE A 283 1.04 18.98 17.43
C PHE A 283 1.72 18.19 18.55
N ASP A 284 0.96 17.79 19.57
CA ASP A 284 1.43 17.04 20.73
C ASP A 284 1.49 15.52 20.49
N LEU A 285 0.98 15.04 19.35
CA LEU A 285 1.02 13.61 19.02
C LEU A 285 2.47 13.13 18.98
N LYS A 286 2.75 12.06 19.75
CA LYS A 286 4.06 11.41 19.78
C LYS A 286 4.24 10.53 18.54
N LEU A 287 5.40 10.67 17.93
CA LEU A 287 5.82 9.88 16.77
C LEU A 287 6.41 8.55 17.24
N GLU A 288 6.18 7.50 16.46
CA GLU A 288 6.67 6.16 16.71
C GLU A 288 7.60 5.72 15.55
N SER A 289 8.54 4.82 15.84
CA SER A 289 9.40 4.24 14.80
C SER A 289 8.53 3.40 13.86
N GLY A 290 8.72 3.56 12.55
CA GLY A 290 7.90 2.88 11.54
C GLY A 290 6.68 3.67 11.08
N ASP A 291 6.33 4.80 11.72
CA ASP A 291 5.32 5.73 11.22
C ASP A 291 5.69 6.24 9.82
N VAL A 292 4.74 6.22 8.89
CA VAL A 292 4.90 6.74 7.54
C VAL A 292 4.24 8.11 7.45
N ILE A 293 5.00 9.15 7.12
CA ILE A 293 4.52 10.53 7.05
C ILE A 293 4.22 10.89 5.60
N TYR A 294 3.00 11.35 5.33
CA TYR A 294 2.63 11.92 4.03
C TYR A 294 2.97 13.41 4.03
N ILE A 295 3.76 13.83 3.04
CA ILE A 295 4.22 15.20 2.88
C ILE A 295 3.91 15.73 1.48
N LEU A 296 3.52 17.00 1.41
CA LEU A 296 3.46 17.78 0.19
C LEU A 296 4.79 18.49 -0.01
N LYS A 297 5.48 18.17 -1.10
CA LYS A 297 6.71 18.85 -1.49
C LYS A 297 6.44 19.99 -2.44
N PRO A 298 7.18 21.11 -2.34
CA PRO A 298 7.10 22.18 -3.32
C PRO A 298 7.59 21.71 -4.71
N PRO A 299 7.25 22.44 -5.78
CA PRO A 299 7.76 22.15 -7.12
C PRO A 299 9.28 22.13 -7.14
N MET A 300 9.83 21.23 -7.96
CA MET A 300 11.27 21.18 -8.22
C MET A 300 11.68 22.46 -8.96
N ILE A 301 12.32 23.42 -8.29
CA ILE A 301 12.95 24.55 -8.99
C ILE A 301 14.11 23.97 -9.82
N HIS A 302 14.08 24.20 -11.14
CA HIS A 302 15.05 23.72 -12.13
C HIS A 302 16.50 23.73 -11.59
N GLY A 303 17.15 22.55 -11.56
CA GLY A 303 18.59 22.45 -11.25
C GLY A 303 19.10 21.11 -10.73
N VAL A 304 18.24 20.18 -10.29
CA VAL A 304 18.69 18.85 -9.86
C VAL A 304 18.51 17.86 -11.02
N SER A 305 19.58 17.70 -11.79
CA SER A 305 19.71 16.63 -12.79
C SER A 305 19.40 15.26 -12.18
N GLY A 306 18.29 14.64 -12.60
CA GLY A 306 18.05 13.18 -12.60
C GLY A 306 18.14 12.40 -11.28
N GLY A 307 18.46 13.02 -10.14
CA GLY A 307 18.63 12.33 -8.87
C GLY A 307 17.31 12.13 -8.14
N LYS A 308 17.03 10.90 -7.69
CA LYS A 308 15.95 10.61 -6.70
C LYS A 308 16.09 11.58 -5.52
N VAL A 309 15.16 12.53 -5.39
CA VAL A 309 15.15 13.48 -4.26
C VAL A 309 14.77 12.70 -3.01
N ASN A 310 15.71 12.55 -2.08
CA ASN A 310 15.47 11.84 -0.84
C ASN A 310 14.40 12.60 -0.01
N PRO A 311 13.22 12.01 0.24
CA PRO A 311 12.15 12.68 0.96
C PRO A 311 12.54 13.01 2.41
N ARG A 312 13.56 12.35 2.96
CA ARG A 312 14.10 12.58 4.31
C ARG A 312 15.12 13.71 4.40
N ARG A 313 15.41 14.42 3.30
CA ARG A 313 16.43 15.48 3.27
C ARG A 313 16.21 16.55 4.35
N GLY A 314 14.96 16.93 4.59
CA GLY A 314 14.59 17.90 5.62
C GLY A 314 14.83 17.42 7.07
N LEU A 315 15.07 16.12 7.28
CA LEU A 315 15.33 15.55 8.60
C LEU A 315 16.80 15.56 9.01
N ARG A 316 17.72 15.99 8.13
CA ARG A 316 19.16 16.03 8.43
C ARG A 316 19.48 16.93 9.62
N ARG A 317 20.45 16.52 10.44
CA ARG A 317 20.90 17.31 11.60
C ARG A 317 21.87 18.38 11.10
N SER A 318 21.78 19.59 11.65
CA SER A 318 22.60 20.75 11.24
C SER A 318 24.12 20.49 11.22
N ARG A 319 24.60 19.52 12.01
CA ARG A 319 26.02 19.08 12.03
C ARG A 319 26.56 18.60 10.68
N ASP A 320 25.73 18.04 9.80
CA ASP A 320 26.18 17.56 8.48
C ASP A 320 26.43 18.70 7.49
N HIS A 321 25.86 19.89 7.73
CA HIS A 321 26.08 21.06 6.89
C HIS A 321 27.48 21.68 7.09
N SER A 322 28.06 21.51 8.29
CA SER A 322 29.39 22.03 8.64
C SER A 322 30.53 21.21 8.04
N LEU A 323 30.34 19.90 7.84
CA LEU A 323 31.36 19.00 7.32
C LEU A 323 31.62 19.17 5.81
N LYS A 324 30.63 19.66 5.05
CA LYS A 324 30.80 19.91 3.60
C LYS A 324 31.51 21.22 3.26
N MET A 325 31.52 22.20 4.17
CA MET A 325 32.23 23.47 3.98
C MET A 325 33.74 23.36 4.30
N ALA A 326 34.17 22.31 5.01
CA ALA A 326 35.59 22.12 5.36
C ALA A 326 36.43 21.50 4.22
N ASN A 327 35.80 20.84 3.24
CA ASN A 327 36.51 20.14 2.16
C ASN A 327 36.66 20.96 0.84
N SER A 328 36.33 22.25 0.83
CA SER A 328 36.42 23.10 -0.37
C SER A 328 37.59 24.10 -0.38
N SER A 329 38.61 23.92 0.45
CA SER A 329 39.80 24.80 0.43
C SER A 329 41.08 24.03 0.11
N ASN A 330 41.40 23.93 -1.19
CA ASN A 330 42.77 23.82 -1.67
C ASN A 330 42.86 24.42 -3.09
N PRO A 331 43.62 25.52 -3.30
CA PRO A 331 43.82 26.10 -4.63
C PRO A 331 45.11 25.59 -5.31
N ASN A 332 45.11 25.67 -6.66
CA ASN A 332 46.28 25.70 -7.59
C ASN A 332 46.92 24.33 -7.97
N ILE A 333 47.13 23.91 -9.24
CA ILE A 333 47.48 24.57 -10.53
C ILE A 333 47.14 23.64 -11.75
N PRO A 334 47.10 24.13 -13.03
CA PRO A 334 46.37 23.56 -14.17
C PRO A 334 47.22 23.02 -15.35
N SER A 335 46.62 22.27 -16.30
CA SER A 335 47.01 22.28 -17.74
C SER A 335 46.02 21.55 -18.69
N THR A 336 45.33 22.35 -19.51
CA THR A 336 45.20 22.29 -20.99
C THR A 336 45.06 20.96 -21.77
N SER A 337 43.93 20.81 -22.51
CA SER A 337 43.81 20.65 -23.99
C SER A 337 42.62 19.77 -24.44
N GLN A 338 41.77 20.32 -25.32
CA GLN A 338 40.72 19.64 -26.10
C GLN A 338 41.32 19.03 -27.41
N PRO A 339 40.53 18.59 -28.42
CA PRO A 339 39.64 17.41 -28.50
C PRO A 339 39.89 16.59 -29.80
N THR A 340 39.38 15.37 -29.93
CA THR A 340 39.02 14.78 -31.25
C THR A 340 38.08 13.59 -31.08
N GLY A 341 36.96 13.58 -31.81
CA GLY A 341 35.89 12.59 -31.67
C GLY A 341 36.03 11.35 -32.54
N MET A 342 35.06 10.43 -32.43
CA MET A 342 34.64 9.54 -33.52
C MET A 342 33.33 8.78 -33.20
N LYS A 343 32.34 9.06 -34.06
CA LYS A 343 31.34 8.18 -34.71
C LYS A 343 30.50 7.18 -33.89
N LEU A 344 29.21 7.51 -33.85
CA LEU A 344 28.06 6.61 -33.72
C LEU A 344 27.96 5.64 -34.93
N LYS A 345 27.62 4.37 -34.66
CA LYS A 345 27.11 3.40 -35.64
C LYS A 345 25.81 2.79 -35.12
N PHE A 346 24.72 3.06 -35.82
CA PHE A 346 23.44 2.34 -35.71
C PHE A 346 23.53 1.01 -36.47
N GLY A 347 23.03 -0.07 -35.88
CA GLY A 347 22.80 -1.36 -36.52
C GLY A 347 21.37 -1.81 -36.25
N ALA A 348 20.64 -2.11 -37.32
CA ALA A 348 19.22 -2.46 -37.32
C ALA A 348 18.99 -3.96 -37.58
N ALA A 349 17.85 -4.44 -37.07
CA ALA A 349 17.02 -5.58 -37.51
C ALA A 349 17.45 -7.02 -37.09
N PRO A 350 16.52 -8.02 -37.06
CA PRO A 350 15.13 -7.99 -37.54
C PRO A 350 14.03 -8.55 -36.60
N ILE A 351 12.81 -8.23 -37.03
CA ILE A 351 11.48 -8.66 -36.58
C ILE A 351 11.18 -10.08 -37.08
N ALA A 352 10.56 -10.92 -36.25
CA ALA A 352 9.92 -12.17 -36.68
C ALA A 352 8.42 -12.14 -36.34
N LYS A 353 7.59 -12.32 -37.38
CA LYS A 353 6.13 -12.52 -37.31
C LYS A 353 5.81 -14.00 -37.27
N SER A 354 4.74 -14.37 -36.57
CA SER A 354 3.92 -15.54 -36.92
C SER A 354 2.48 -15.33 -36.45
N ASP A 355 1.55 -15.34 -37.42
CA ASP A 355 0.10 -15.32 -37.24
C ASP A 355 -0.45 -16.73 -36.95
N SER A 356 -1.50 -16.85 -36.12
CA SER A 356 -2.71 -17.63 -36.43
C SER A 356 -3.80 -17.43 -35.34
N VAL A 357 -5.05 -17.45 -35.79
CA VAL A 357 -6.27 -16.88 -35.18
C VAL A 357 -7.18 -17.95 -34.53
N HIS A 358 -8.07 -17.49 -33.62
CA HIS A 358 -9.26 -18.10 -32.97
C HIS A 358 -9.04 -18.59 -31.52
N SER A 359 -9.87 -18.29 -30.51
CA SER A 359 -11.25 -17.77 -30.43
C SER A 359 -11.53 -17.06 -29.09
N VAL A 360 -12.51 -16.15 -29.14
CA VAL A 360 -13.06 -15.25 -28.11
C VAL A 360 -13.59 -15.97 -26.86
N LEU A 361 -13.21 -15.50 -25.65
CA LEU A 361 -14.10 -15.14 -24.51
C LEU A 361 -13.31 -14.93 -23.20
N ASP A 362 -13.54 -13.77 -22.58
CA ASP A 362 -13.22 -13.31 -21.22
C ASP A 362 -11.74 -13.18 -20.83
N ASP A 363 -11.16 -12.01 -21.15
CA ASP A 363 -9.79 -11.62 -20.85
C ASP A 363 -9.75 -10.36 -19.96
N ILE A 364 -9.17 -10.49 -18.76
CA ILE A 364 -8.75 -9.34 -17.94
C ILE A 364 -7.23 -9.22 -18.03
N PRO A 365 -6.65 -8.09 -18.47
CA PRO A 365 -5.20 -7.89 -18.48
C PRO A 365 -4.68 -7.56 -17.07
N THR A 366 -3.70 -8.34 -16.59
CA THR A 366 -2.98 -8.02 -15.34
C THR A 366 -1.72 -7.23 -15.67
N VAL A 367 -1.64 -5.98 -15.20
CA VAL A 367 -0.46 -5.12 -15.34
C VAL A 367 0.43 -5.29 -14.13
N VAL A 368 1.69 -5.68 -14.34
CA VAL A 368 2.69 -5.85 -13.28
C VAL A 368 3.66 -4.69 -13.36
N ILE A 369 3.62 -3.79 -12.37
CA ILE A 369 4.59 -2.69 -12.25
C ILE A 369 5.63 -3.12 -11.22
N ASN A 370 6.84 -3.45 -11.69
CA ASN A 370 7.93 -3.86 -10.82
C ASN A 370 8.79 -2.64 -10.45
N SER A 371 8.67 -2.17 -9.21
CA SER A 371 9.56 -1.13 -8.68
C SER A 371 10.86 -1.77 -8.21
N SER A 372 11.80 -1.96 -9.13
CA SER A 372 13.16 -2.40 -8.77
C SER A 372 13.84 -1.32 -7.91
N ARG A 373 14.07 -1.64 -6.63
CA ARG A 373 15.09 -0.97 -5.82
C ARG A 373 16.43 -1.28 -6.47
N GLY A 374 17.02 -0.27 -7.11
CA GLY A 374 18.38 -0.36 -7.66
C GLY A 374 19.37 -0.68 -6.56
N GLU A 375 19.99 -1.86 -6.66
CA GLU A 375 21.28 -2.15 -6.06
C GLU A 375 22.38 -1.44 -6.85
N MET A 376 23.01 -0.45 -6.22
CA MET A 376 24.46 -0.18 -6.15
C MET A 376 24.72 1.24 -5.66
#